data_AF-A0A7J3KYV6-F1
#
_entry.id   AF-A0A7J3KYV6-F1
#
_cell.length_a   1.000
_cell.length_b   1.000
_cell.length_c   1.000
_cell.angle_alpha   90.00
_cell.angle_beta   90.00
_cell.angle_gamma   90.00
#
_symmetry.space_group_name_H-M   'P 1'
#
loop_
_entity.id
_entity.type
_entity.pdbx_description
1 polymer ?
#
loop_
_entity_poly.entity_id
_entity_poly.type
_entity_poly.pdbx_seq_one_letter_code
_entity_poly.pdbx_strand_id
1 'polypeptide(L)'
;MRRNWILTAKEKEFIDDWMAVVEGRMEKLEFFRKWSTKKEGDFYEDYRKVENGEISVEEFREKWGNGAWKGYIRVMRHRIERKRRNAKRIVECIKEEMALMDRFMSLNEWP
;
A
#
# COMPACT_ATOMS: atom_id res chain seq x y z
N MET A 1 10.86 23.55 3.90
CA MET A 1 11.35 22.17 3.62
C MET A 1 10.16 21.26 3.34
N ARG A 2 10.10 20.61 2.17
CA ARG A 2 9.08 19.57 1.93
C ARG A 2 9.42 18.39 2.84
N ARG A 3 8.50 17.95 3.70
CA ARG A 3 8.66 16.71 4.47
C ARG A 3 8.78 15.57 3.45
N ASN A 4 9.98 15.01 3.29
CA ASN A 4 10.20 13.82 2.47
C ASN A 4 9.72 12.60 3.25
N TRP A 5 8.41 12.36 3.21
CA TRP A 5 7.83 11.14 3.76
C TRP A 5 8.27 9.94 2.93
N ILE A 6 8.61 8.85 3.60
CA ILE A 6 9.02 7.58 2.97
C ILE A 6 7.90 7.04 2.07
N LEU A 7 6.66 7.16 2.53
CA LEU A 7 5.44 6.89 1.76
C LEU A 7 4.89 8.18 1.17
N THR A 8 4.48 8.13 -0.10
CA THR A 8 3.69 9.18 -0.77
C THR A 8 2.27 9.23 -0.21
N ALA A 9 1.55 10.34 -0.41
CA ALA A 9 0.16 10.47 0.01
C ALA A 9 -0.73 9.36 -0.58
N LYS A 10 -0.58 9.07 -1.88
CA LYS A 10 -1.27 7.97 -2.59
C LYS A 10 -0.99 6.60 -1.99
N GLU A 11 0.26 6.33 -1.59
CA GLU A 11 0.61 5.04 -0.98
C GLU A 11 0.03 4.91 0.43
N LYS A 12 -0.02 6.00 1.20
CA LYS A 12 -0.69 6.01 2.51
C LYS A 12 -2.19 5.72 2.35
N GLU A 13 -2.84 6.47 1.47
CA GLU A 13 -4.25 6.28 1.14
C GLU A 13 -4.56 4.83 0.71
N PHE A 14 -3.73 4.25 -0.15
CA PHE A 14 -3.88 2.86 -0.58
C PHE A 14 -3.79 1.88 0.60
N ILE A 15 -2.81 2.07 1.49
CA ILE A 15 -2.64 1.21 2.66
C ILE A 15 -3.84 1.34 3.59
N ASP A 16 -4.29 2.57 3.87
CA ASP A 16 -5.41 2.84 4.76
C ASP A 16 -6.71 2.24 4.23
N ASP A 17 -6.97 2.39 2.94
CA ASP A 17 -8.15 1.79 2.28
C ASP A 17 -8.07 0.25 2.32
N TRP A 18 -6.89 -0.34 2.10
CA TRP A 18 -6.74 -1.79 2.17
C TRP A 18 -6.93 -2.31 3.60
N MET A 19 -6.46 -1.57 4.61
CA MET A 19 -6.72 -1.90 6.01
C MET A 19 -8.22 -1.79 6.34
N ALA A 20 -8.90 -0.75 5.83
CA ALA A 20 -10.35 -0.62 5.97
C ALA A 20 -11.10 -1.81 5.37
N VAL A 21 -10.64 -2.36 4.23
CA VAL A 21 -11.18 -3.59 3.65
C VAL A 21 -10.99 -4.80 4.57
N VAL A 22 -9.79 -4.97 5.14
CA VAL A 22 -9.47 -6.09 6.04
C VAL A 22 -10.29 -6.00 7.34
N GLU A 23 -10.52 -4.80 7.83
CA GLU A 23 -11.28 -4.52 9.05
C GLU A 23 -12.80 -4.48 8.82
N GLY A 24 -13.27 -4.66 7.57
CA GLY A 24 -14.70 -4.61 7.23
C GLY A 24 -15.32 -3.20 7.26
N ARG A 25 -14.50 -2.15 7.35
CA ARG A 25 -14.92 -0.74 7.29
C ARG A 25 -15.10 -0.22 5.87
N MET A 26 -14.59 -0.93 4.88
CA MET A 26 -14.73 -0.64 3.46
C MET A 26 -15.07 -1.93 2.73
N GLU A 27 -16.02 -1.88 1.80
CA GLU A 27 -16.29 -3.04 0.96
C GLU A 27 -15.14 -3.27 -0.03
N LYS A 28 -14.81 -4.54 -0.30
CA LYS A 28 -13.81 -4.89 -1.33
C LYS A 28 -14.14 -4.22 -2.67
N LEU A 29 -15.42 -4.16 -3.02
CA LEU A 29 -15.88 -3.54 -4.26
C LEU A 29 -15.59 -2.04 -4.30
N GLU A 30 -15.80 -1.33 -3.20
CA GLU A 30 -15.49 0.09 -3.07
C GLU A 30 -13.98 0.35 -3.26
N PHE A 31 -13.14 -0.45 -2.59
CA PHE A 31 -11.70 -0.42 -2.78
C PHE A 31 -11.29 -0.62 -4.24
N PHE A 32 -11.90 -1.61 -4.91
CA PHE A 32 -11.61 -1.89 -6.31
C PHE A 32 -12.04 -0.76 -7.25
N ARG A 33 -13.19 -0.10 -7.00
CA ARG A 33 -13.59 1.08 -7.78
C ARG A 33 -12.56 2.20 -7.67
N LYS A 34 -12.02 2.42 -6.49
CA LYS A 34 -11.05 3.49 -6.22
C LYS A 34 -9.67 3.22 -6.82
N TRP A 35 -9.22 1.96 -6.79
CA TRP A 35 -7.84 1.59 -7.12
C TRP A 35 -7.67 0.82 -8.44
N SER A 36 -8.75 0.48 -9.14
CA SER A 36 -8.66 -0.11 -10.47
C SER A 36 -8.16 0.93 -11.49
N THR A 37 -7.06 0.64 -12.16
CA THR A 37 -6.59 1.44 -13.29
C THR A 37 -7.45 1.12 -14.50
N LYS A 38 -8.36 2.03 -14.88
CA LYS A 38 -9.17 1.93 -16.12
C LYS A 38 -8.33 1.45 -17.29
N LYS A 39 -8.58 0.22 -17.76
CA LYS A 39 -8.60 -0.23 -19.15
C LYS A 39 -8.98 -1.72 -19.17
N GLU A 40 -9.97 -2.04 -19.99
CA GLU A 40 -10.53 -3.38 -20.30
C GLU A 40 -11.63 -3.89 -19.37
N GLY A 41 -12.89 -3.72 -19.81
CA GLY A 41 -14.07 -4.35 -19.24
C GLY A 41 -14.54 -3.72 -17.93
N ASP A 42 -15.83 -3.43 -17.82
CA ASP A 42 -16.37 -2.91 -16.56
C ASP A 42 -16.52 -4.08 -15.57
N PHE A 43 -15.45 -4.39 -14.81
CA PHE A 43 -15.46 -5.37 -13.70
C PHE A 43 -16.68 -5.21 -12.83
N TYR A 44 -17.12 -3.96 -12.65
CA TYR A 44 -18.27 -3.61 -11.85
C TYR A 44 -19.60 -3.97 -12.50
N GLU A 45 -19.75 -3.84 -13.82
CA GLU A 45 -20.91 -4.41 -14.51
C GLU A 45 -20.91 -5.92 -14.40
N ASP A 46 -19.78 -6.58 -14.65
CA ASP A 46 -19.72 -8.04 -14.57
C ASP A 46 -19.98 -8.52 -13.13
N TYR A 47 -19.47 -7.84 -12.11
CA TYR A 47 -19.72 -8.20 -10.72
C TYR A 47 -21.19 -7.99 -10.32
N ARG A 48 -21.82 -6.89 -10.75
CA ARG A 48 -23.26 -6.69 -10.56
C ARG A 48 -24.08 -7.73 -11.31
N LYS A 49 -23.65 -8.12 -12.51
CA LYS A 49 -24.26 -9.23 -13.26
C LYS A 49 -24.16 -10.55 -12.49
N VAL A 50 -23.07 -10.81 -11.77
CA VAL A 50 -22.98 -11.98 -10.87
C VAL A 50 -23.98 -11.87 -9.72
N GLU A 51 -24.04 -10.72 -9.03
CA GLU A 51 -24.98 -10.54 -7.91
C GLU A 51 -26.44 -10.65 -8.35
N ASN A 52 -26.76 -10.17 -9.55
CA ASN A 52 -28.09 -10.28 -10.16
C ASN A 52 -28.36 -11.67 -10.77
N GLY A 53 -27.38 -12.58 -10.81
CA GLY A 53 -27.50 -13.89 -11.46
C GLY A 53 -27.53 -13.85 -12.99
N GLU A 54 -27.17 -12.72 -13.60
CA GLU A 54 -27.10 -12.51 -15.06
C GLU A 54 -25.86 -13.17 -15.69
N ILE A 55 -24.79 -13.38 -14.92
CA ILE A 55 -23.63 -14.19 -15.33
C ILE A 55 -23.22 -15.13 -14.21
N SER A 56 -22.61 -16.26 -14.56
CA SER A 56 -22.14 -17.24 -13.57
C SER A 56 -20.89 -16.77 -12.82
N VAL A 57 -20.70 -17.27 -11.59
CA VAL A 57 -19.48 -17.05 -10.80
C VAL A 57 -18.26 -17.59 -11.54
N GLU A 58 -18.40 -18.70 -12.26
CA GLU A 58 -17.38 -19.28 -13.13
C GLU A 58 -17.00 -18.36 -14.29
N GLU A 59 -17.95 -17.80 -15.06
CA GLU A 59 -17.66 -16.85 -16.14
C GLU A 59 -16.97 -15.58 -15.61
N PHE A 60 -17.42 -15.07 -14.47
CA PHE A 60 -16.78 -13.95 -13.82
C PHE A 60 -15.34 -14.26 -13.39
N ARG A 61 -15.11 -15.47 -12.85
CA ARG A 61 -13.77 -15.96 -12.49
C ARG A 61 -12.90 -16.21 -13.71
N GLU A 62 -13.45 -16.59 -14.86
CA GLU A 62 -12.66 -16.78 -16.07
C GLU A 62 -12.20 -15.43 -16.64
N LYS A 63 -13.10 -14.45 -16.63
CA LYS A 63 -12.85 -13.08 -17.10
C LYS A 63 -11.92 -12.28 -16.17
N TRP A 64 -12.01 -12.49 -14.86
CA TRP A 64 -11.31 -11.69 -13.85
C TRP A 64 -10.37 -12.45 -12.91
N GLY A 65 -10.36 -13.78 -12.98
CA GLY A 65 -9.51 -14.65 -12.15
C GLY A 65 -8.02 -14.44 -12.42
N ASN A 66 -7.68 -13.98 -13.62
CA ASN A 66 -6.31 -13.66 -14.06
C ASN A 66 -5.95 -12.16 -13.91
N GLY A 67 -5.84 -11.70 -12.66
CA GLY A 67 -4.54 -11.10 -12.29
C GLY A 67 -4.33 -9.58 -12.35
N ALA A 68 -5.24 -8.73 -12.84
CA ALA A 68 -4.95 -7.29 -12.92
C ALA A 68 -4.84 -6.60 -11.52
N TRP A 69 -5.87 -6.73 -10.69
CA TRP A 69 -5.91 -6.08 -9.37
C TRP A 69 -5.02 -6.80 -8.33
N LYS A 70 -4.94 -8.14 -8.39
CA LYS A 70 -3.98 -8.92 -7.57
C LYS A 70 -2.54 -8.52 -7.92
N GLY A 71 -2.26 -8.26 -9.20
CA GLY A 71 -1.01 -7.71 -9.69
C GLY A 71 -0.73 -6.33 -9.09
N TYR A 72 -1.72 -5.43 -9.11
CA TYR A 72 -1.58 -4.09 -8.53
C TYR A 72 -1.27 -4.13 -7.02
N ILE A 73 -2.01 -4.92 -6.24
CA ILE A 73 -1.74 -5.12 -4.81
C ILE A 73 -0.33 -5.71 -4.59
N ARG A 74 0.07 -6.70 -5.40
CA ARG A 74 1.40 -7.31 -5.31
C ARG A 74 2.52 -6.31 -5.60
N VAL A 75 2.37 -5.49 -6.64
CA VAL A 75 3.31 -4.42 -6.98
C VAL A 75 3.40 -3.40 -5.83
N MET A 76 2.25 -2.97 -5.31
CA MET A 76 2.22 -2.01 -4.21
C MET A 76 2.89 -2.56 -2.95
N ARG A 77 2.61 -3.82 -2.59
CA ARG A 77 3.28 -4.52 -1.47
C ARG A 77 4.80 -4.58 -1.68
N HIS A 78 5.27 -4.93 -2.88
CA HIS A 78 6.71 -4.97 -3.16
C HIS A 78 7.37 -3.59 -3.02
N ARG A 79 6.70 -2.54 -3.51
CA ARG A 79 7.18 -1.16 -3.43
C ARG A 79 7.30 -0.69 -1.98
N ILE A 80 6.27 -0.93 -1.17
CA ILE A 80 6.24 -0.59 0.25
C ILE A 80 7.32 -1.35 1.01
N GLU A 81 7.52 -2.64 0.72
CA GLU A 81 8.55 -3.46 1.37
C GLU A 81 9.97 -2.93 1.09
N ARG A 82 10.27 -2.54 -0.16
CA ARG A 82 11.56 -1.90 -0.49
C ARG A 82 11.75 -0.60 0.29
N LYS A 83 10.72 0.24 0.36
CA LYS A 83 10.74 1.49 1.14
C LYS A 83 10.96 1.24 2.63
N ARG A 84 10.29 0.24 3.20
CA ARG A 84 10.45 -0.17 4.60
C ARG A 84 11.88 -0.62 4.92
N ARG A 85 12.52 -1.40 4.04
CA ARG A 85 13.92 -1.82 4.22
C ARG A 85 14.87 -0.61 4.24
N ASN A 86 14.68 0.32 3.30
CA ASN A 86 15.48 1.54 3.26
C ASN A 86 15.24 2.41 4.51
N ALA A 87 13.98 2.52 4.97
CA ALA A 87 13.63 3.22 6.19
C ALA A 87 14.37 2.67 7.41
N LYS A 88 14.41 1.34 7.56
CA LYS A 88 15.11 0.68 8.67
C LYS A 88 16.60 1.04 8.69
N ARG A 89 17.27 0.97 7.53
CA ARG A 89 18.69 1.36 7.41
C ARG A 89 18.92 2.81 7.79
N ILE A 90 18.07 3.72 7.32
CA ILE A 90 18.18 5.15 7.67
C ILE A 90 18.01 5.35 9.18
N VAL A 91 17.05 4.67 9.80
CA VAL A 91 16.85 4.74 11.26
C VAL A 91 18.05 4.19 12.02
N GLU A 92 18.67 3.10 11.55
CA GLU A 92 19.89 2.55 12.13
C GLU A 92 21.04 3.56 12.06
N CYS A 93 21.29 4.17 10.90
CA CYS A 93 22.32 5.22 10.77
C CYS A 93 22.05 6.42 11.67
N ILE A 94 20.80 6.91 11.74
CA ILE A 94 20.43 8.03 12.62
C ILE A 94 20.67 7.66 14.08
N LYS A 95 20.36 6.42 14.50
CA LYS A 95 20.62 5.98 15.87
C LYS A 95 22.11 5.97 16.20
N GLU A 96 22.95 5.50 15.27
CA GLU A 96 24.41 5.51 15.43
C GLU A 96 24.95 6.94 15.54
N GLU A 97 24.50 7.84 14.65
CA GLU A 97 24.89 9.25 14.67
C GLU A 97 24.42 9.94 15.95
N MET A 98 23.18 9.72 16.38
CA MET A 98 22.67 10.26 17.65
C MET A 98 23.49 9.77 18.84
N ALA A 99 23.84 8.48 18.89
CA ALA A 99 24.67 7.94 19.96
C ALA A 99 26.07 8.59 20.00
N LEU A 100 26.66 8.91 18.84
CA LEU A 100 27.93 9.65 18.77
C LEU A 100 27.77 11.09 19.27
N MET A 101 26.69 11.77 18.85
CA MET A 101 26.40 13.13 19.30
C MET A 101 26.16 13.17 20.81
N ASP A 102 25.35 12.27 21.36
CA ASP A 102 25.07 12.18 22.79
C ASP A 102 26.36 11.94 23.59
N ARG A 103 27.22 11.03 23.09
CA ARG A 103 28.53 10.78 23.70
C ARG A 103 29.39 12.03 23.71
N PHE A 104 29.48 12.74 22.59
CA PHE A 104 30.24 13.98 22.50
C PHE A 104 29.69 15.05 23.46
N MET A 105 28.38 15.24 23.50
CA MET A 105 27.72 16.21 24.38
C MET A 105 27.84 15.86 25.87
N SER A 106 28.04 14.58 26.20
CA SER A 106 28.28 14.12 27.58
C SER A 106 29.70 14.38 28.10
N LEU A 107 30.62 14.83 27.25
CA LEU A 107 31.98 15.17 27.68
C LEU A 107 31.94 16.42 28.57
N ASN A 108 32.49 16.28 29.78
CA ASN A 108 32.65 17.40 30.72
C ASN A 108 33.94 18.20 30.48
N GLU A 109 34.83 17.70 29.61
CA GLU A 109 36.01 18.43 29.13
C GLU A 109 35.57 19.40 28.04
N TRP A 110 35.07 20.55 28.46
CA TRP A 110 34.99 21.72 27.60
C TRP A 110 36.30 22.50 27.72
N PRO A 111 36.80 23.15 26.65
CA PRO A 111 37.83 24.17 26.78
C PRO A 111 37.45 25.25 27.79
#